data_AF-A0A1R3FXV7-F1
#
_entry.id   AF-A0A1R3FXV7-F1
#
_cell.length_a   1.000
_cell.length_b   1.000
_cell.length_c   1.000
_cell.angle_alpha   90.00
_cell.angle_beta   90.00
_cell.angle_gamma   90.00
#
_symmetry.space_group_name_H-M   'P 1'
#
loop_
_entity.id
_entity.type
_entity.pdbx_description
1 polymer ?
#
loop_
_entity_poly.entity_id
_entity_poly.type
_entity_poly.pdbx_seq_one_letter_code
_entity_poly.pdbx_strand_id
1 'polypeptide(L)'
;MWEEWDNLPEEPQQPEQDSHLNFDFLSLISKPKDYYKILEVDYDATEDVIRSNYIRLALKWHPDKQKDNGNCATSKFQDINEAYQVLSNPVTRKEYDTKGMLHVYDYDLIPTNFEMATTIPDNLSRDQYVYLAKLAEQAERYEEMVQFMQKLVLGSTPAAELTVEERNLLSVAYKNVIGSLRAAWRIVSSIEQKEEGRKNEEHVVLVKEYRSKIEAELSDVCASILTLLESNLIPSATASESKVFYLKMKGDYYRYLAEFKVGDERKAAAEDTMLSYKAAQDIAMADLAPTHPIRLGLALNFSVFYYEILNQSDKACSMAKQAFEEAIAELDTLGEESYKDSTLIMQLLRDNLTLWTSDVQDQLDEP
;
A
#
# COMPACT_ATOMS: atom_id res chain seq x y z
N MET A 1 13.52 24.81 0.31
CA MET A 1 13.08 23.58 -0.39
C MET A 1 11.56 23.44 -0.32
N TRP A 2 10.96 23.52 0.87
CA TRP A 2 9.50 23.45 1.03
C TRP A 2 8.76 24.77 0.74
N GLU A 3 9.48 25.89 0.75
CA GLU A 3 8.92 27.23 0.49
C GLU A 3 8.29 27.36 -0.91
N GLU A 4 8.76 26.62 -1.93
CA GLU A 4 8.17 26.68 -3.27
C GLU A 4 6.87 25.89 -3.37
N TRP A 5 6.74 24.78 -2.64
CA TRP A 5 5.54 23.95 -2.59
C TRP A 5 4.42 24.60 -1.76
N ASP A 6 4.77 25.16 -0.60
CA ASP A 6 3.82 25.82 0.29
C ASP A 6 3.25 27.13 -0.31
N ASN A 7 3.79 27.59 -1.45
CA ASN A 7 3.35 28.77 -2.20
C ASN A 7 2.55 28.42 -3.48
N LEU A 8 2.20 27.15 -3.73
CA LEU A 8 1.36 26.76 -4.86
C LEU A 8 -0.10 27.26 -4.66
N PRO A 9 -0.81 27.66 -5.74
CA PRO A 9 -2.17 28.18 -5.63
C PRO A 9 -3.13 27.12 -5.05
N GLU A 10 -3.96 27.50 -4.07
CA GLU A 10 -5.11 26.68 -3.64
C GLU A 10 -6.17 26.58 -4.76
N GLU A 11 -6.70 25.37 -4.94
CA GLU A 11 -7.64 24.96 -5.98
C GLU A 11 -8.97 25.78 -5.96
N PRO A 12 -9.58 26.09 -7.13
CA PRO A 12 -10.97 26.51 -7.20
C PRO A 12 -11.93 25.33 -7.00
N GLN A 13 -12.83 25.40 -6.01
CA GLN A 13 -13.82 24.36 -5.72
C GLN A 13 -14.92 24.25 -6.81
N GLN A 14 -14.93 23.18 -7.63
CA GLN A 14 -16.06 22.81 -8.52
C GLN A 14 -16.16 21.28 -8.76
N PRO A 15 -17.34 20.74 -9.18
CA PRO A 15 -17.79 19.40 -8.83
C PRO A 15 -17.09 18.27 -9.60
N GLU A 16 -16.85 17.16 -8.88
CA GLU A 16 -16.24 15.91 -9.33
C GLU A 16 -16.82 15.43 -10.67
N GLN A 17 -16.00 15.51 -11.73
CA GLN A 17 -16.16 14.67 -12.91
C GLN A 17 -15.05 13.61 -12.87
N ASP A 18 -15.48 12.35 -12.88
CA ASP A 18 -14.64 11.16 -12.86
C ASP A 18 -13.60 11.19 -13.99
N SER A 19 -12.36 11.50 -13.65
CA SER A 19 -11.23 11.07 -14.47
C SER A 19 -10.87 9.63 -14.12
N HIS A 20 -10.79 8.79 -15.15
CA HIS A 20 -10.52 7.35 -15.06
C HIS A 20 -9.11 6.99 -14.54
N LEU A 21 -8.32 7.98 -14.08
CA LEU A 21 -7.00 7.82 -13.47
C LEU A 21 -7.00 8.14 -11.95
N ASN A 22 -8.09 8.67 -11.39
CA ASN A 22 -8.05 9.63 -10.28
C ASN A 22 -8.32 9.07 -8.86
N PHE A 23 -8.42 7.75 -8.67
CA PHE A 23 -8.67 7.16 -7.34
C PHE A 23 -7.83 5.91 -7.09
N ASP A 24 -7.74 5.02 -8.09
CA ASP A 24 -7.10 3.71 -7.93
C ASP A 24 -5.58 3.77 -7.91
N PHE A 25 -4.97 4.62 -8.74
CA PHE A 25 -3.52 4.74 -8.84
C PHE A 25 -2.90 5.34 -7.57
N LEU A 26 -3.60 6.27 -6.93
CA LEU A 26 -3.22 6.91 -5.68
C LEU A 26 -3.41 6.00 -4.46
N SER A 27 -4.51 5.24 -4.46
CA SER A 27 -4.70 4.18 -3.47
C SER A 27 -3.52 3.18 -3.51
N LEU A 28 -2.99 2.90 -4.70
CA LEU A 28 -1.88 1.96 -4.96
C LEU A 28 -0.56 2.37 -4.28
N ILE A 29 -0.44 3.63 -3.86
CA ILE A 29 0.82 4.26 -3.46
C ILE A 29 0.80 4.70 -1.98
N SER A 30 -0.37 4.96 -1.41
CA SER A 30 -0.53 5.36 0.00
C SER A 30 -0.58 4.16 0.95
N LYS A 31 0.22 4.20 2.03
CA LYS A 31 0.15 3.22 3.13
C LYS A 31 -1.18 3.39 3.89
N PRO A 32 -1.87 2.31 4.30
CA PRO A 32 -2.98 2.42 5.25
C PRO A 32 -2.47 2.96 6.59
N LYS A 33 -3.13 4.00 7.12
CA LYS A 33 -2.77 4.62 8.41
C LYS A 33 -3.07 3.68 9.58
N ASP A 34 -2.07 3.45 10.42
CA ASP A 34 -2.23 2.69 11.65
C ASP A 34 -2.47 3.63 12.83
N TYR A 35 -3.73 3.76 13.25
CA TYR A 35 -4.14 4.68 14.30
C TYR A 35 -3.58 4.32 15.68
N TYR A 36 -3.30 3.03 15.93
CA TYR A 36 -2.66 2.61 17.18
C TYR A 36 -1.20 3.08 17.22
N LYS A 37 -0.50 2.95 16.09
CA LYS A 37 0.87 3.48 15.96
C LYS A 37 0.92 5.01 16.00
N ILE A 38 -0.03 5.69 15.38
CA ILE A 38 -0.13 7.16 15.42
C ILE A 38 -0.33 7.67 16.86
N LEU A 39 -1.14 6.96 17.68
CA LEU A 39 -1.32 7.29 19.09
C LEU A 39 -0.22 6.73 20.01
N GLU A 40 0.79 6.05 19.48
CA GLU A 40 1.84 5.39 20.27
C GLU A 40 1.25 4.45 21.35
N VAL A 41 0.21 3.68 21.00
CA VAL A 41 -0.47 2.74 21.89
C VAL A 41 -0.53 1.33 21.31
N ASP A 42 -0.70 0.34 22.17
CA ASP A 42 -0.91 -1.05 21.74
C ASP A 42 -2.35 -1.31 21.26
N TYR A 43 -2.55 -2.33 20.42
CA TYR A 43 -3.88 -2.71 19.92
C TYR A 43 -4.84 -3.16 21.04
N ASP A 44 -4.31 -3.69 22.14
CA ASP A 44 -5.06 -4.06 23.35
C ASP A 44 -5.17 -2.91 24.37
N ALA A 45 -4.73 -1.69 24.00
CA ALA A 45 -4.75 -0.54 24.90
C ALA A 45 -6.17 -0.26 25.41
N THR A 46 -6.28 0.00 26.71
CA THR A 46 -7.53 0.44 27.32
C THR A 46 -7.86 1.88 26.90
N GLU A 47 -9.12 2.28 27.02
CA GLU A 47 -9.55 3.65 26.71
C GLU A 47 -8.74 4.71 27.47
N ASP A 48 -8.33 4.41 28.70
CA ASP A 48 -7.53 5.32 29.51
C ASP A 48 -6.11 5.50 28.96
N VAL A 49 -5.51 4.45 28.39
CA VAL A 49 -4.19 4.51 27.74
C VAL A 49 -4.28 5.28 26.43
N ILE A 50 -5.33 5.07 25.64
CA ILE A 50 -5.61 5.81 24.40
C ILE A 50 -5.77 7.31 24.70
N ARG A 51 -6.59 7.66 25.69
CA ARG A 51 -6.81 9.05 26.12
C ARG A 51 -5.55 9.71 26.64
N SER A 52 -4.79 9.01 27.48
CA SER A 52 -3.56 9.55 28.07
C SER A 52 -2.49 9.85 27.03
N ASN A 53 -2.32 8.96 26.05
CA ASN A 53 -1.36 9.17 24.97
C ASN A 53 -1.82 10.22 23.96
N TYR A 54 -3.11 10.29 23.65
CA TYR A 54 -3.66 11.41 22.87
C TYR A 54 -3.35 12.75 23.51
N ILE A 55 -3.58 12.93 24.83
CA ILE A 55 -3.29 14.19 25.53
C ILE A 55 -1.80 14.52 25.47
N ARG A 56 -0.92 13.53 25.69
CA ARG A 56 0.53 13.69 25.60
C ARG A 56 0.96 14.15 24.20
N LEU A 57 0.44 13.50 23.17
CA LEU A 57 0.77 13.78 21.76
C LEU A 57 0.19 15.11 21.29
N ALA A 58 -1.07 15.41 21.63
CA ALA A 58 -1.71 16.68 21.33
C ALA A 58 -0.97 17.86 21.97
N LEU A 59 -0.44 17.71 23.18
CA LEU A 59 0.39 18.73 23.84
C LEU A 59 1.81 18.85 23.25
N LYS A 60 2.36 17.77 22.69
CA LYS A 60 3.67 17.74 22.04
C LYS A 60 3.63 18.39 20.65
N TRP A 61 2.56 18.13 19.91
CA TRP A 61 2.38 18.51 18.51
C TRP A 61 1.42 19.69 18.30
N HIS A 62 0.99 20.37 19.37
CA HIS A 62 0.09 21.53 19.25
C HIS A 62 0.73 22.64 18.40
N PRO A 63 0.01 23.24 17.43
CA PRO A 63 0.53 24.29 16.54
C PRO A 63 1.19 25.46 17.29
N ASP A 64 0.61 25.86 18.43
CA ASP A 64 1.14 26.97 19.26
C ASP A 64 2.54 26.71 19.86
N LYS A 65 2.91 25.44 20.04
CA LYS A 65 4.21 25.04 20.62
C LYS A 65 5.26 24.69 19.57
N GLN A 66 4.89 24.59 18.29
CA GLN A 66 5.74 24.15 17.18
C GLN A 66 5.84 25.22 16.08
N LYS A 67 6.05 26.48 16.47
CA LYS A 67 6.06 27.64 15.55
C LYS A 67 7.18 27.63 14.50
N ASP A 68 8.23 26.85 14.71
CA ASP A 68 9.37 26.74 13.77
C ASP A 68 9.24 25.56 12.78
N ASN A 69 8.20 24.72 12.87
CA ASN A 69 8.01 23.49 12.07
C ASN A 69 6.59 23.38 11.43
N GLY A 70 5.99 24.53 11.13
CA GLY A 70 4.54 24.75 10.93
C GLY A 70 3.75 23.70 10.13
N ASN A 71 4.20 23.31 8.93
CA ASN A 71 3.42 22.41 8.07
C ASN A 71 3.47 20.93 8.51
N CYS A 72 4.61 20.45 9.02
CA CYS A 72 4.74 19.07 9.51
C CYS A 72 4.01 18.86 10.86
N ALA A 73 4.05 19.85 11.75
CA ALA A 73 3.36 19.78 13.04
C ALA A 73 1.84 19.76 12.88
N THR A 74 1.31 20.52 11.92
CA THR A 74 -0.14 20.57 11.64
C THR A 74 -0.65 19.24 11.08
N SER A 75 0.08 18.63 10.16
CA SER A 75 -0.26 17.31 9.61
C SER A 75 -0.21 16.21 10.67
N LYS A 76 0.86 16.15 11.50
CA LYS A 76 0.93 15.18 12.62
C LYS A 76 -0.20 15.38 13.63
N PHE A 77 -0.56 16.64 13.93
CA PHE A 77 -1.67 16.93 14.84
C PHE A 77 -3.02 16.48 14.26
N GLN A 78 -3.23 16.62 12.95
CA GLN A 78 -4.42 16.09 12.26
C GLN A 78 -4.48 14.56 12.36
N ASP A 79 -3.38 13.85 12.08
CA ASP A 79 -3.33 12.39 12.19
C ASP A 79 -3.60 11.90 13.63
N ILE A 80 -3.03 12.57 14.63
CA ILE A 80 -3.28 12.27 16.06
C ILE A 80 -4.76 12.45 16.41
N ASN A 81 -5.39 13.51 15.90
CA ASN A 81 -6.80 13.79 16.15
C ASN A 81 -7.72 12.79 15.43
N GLU A 82 -7.42 12.46 14.17
CA GLU A 82 -8.10 11.44 13.39
C GLU A 82 -8.04 10.08 14.10
N ALA A 83 -6.84 9.66 14.51
CA ALA A 83 -6.63 8.41 15.23
C ALA A 83 -7.40 8.36 16.55
N TYR A 84 -7.44 9.46 17.32
CA TYR A 84 -8.20 9.52 18.57
C TYR A 84 -9.71 9.51 18.32
N GLN A 85 -10.22 10.19 17.30
CA GLN A 85 -11.66 10.15 16.98
C GLN A 85 -12.13 8.72 16.67
N VAL A 86 -11.29 7.95 15.99
CA VAL A 86 -11.61 6.56 15.63
C VAL A 86 -11.45 5.62 16.84
N LEU A 87 -10.34 5.71 17.57
CA LEU A 87 -10.01 4.76 18.65
C LEU A 87 -10.65 5.06 20.01
N SER A 88 -11.11 6.29 20.26
CA SER A 88 -11.67 6.69 21.56
C SER A 88 -13.09 6.19 21.81
N ASN A 89 -13.85 5.89 20.75
CA ASN A 89 -15.21 5.39 20.86
C ASN A 89 -15.22 3.87 20.60
N PRO A 90 -15.74 3.03 21.53
CA PRO A 90 -15.79 1.58 21.38
C PRO A 90 -16.44 1.08 20.09
N VAL A 91 -17.43 1.79 19.57
CA VAL A 91 -18.13 1.42 18.33
C VAL A 91 -17.24 1.67 17.12
N THR A 92 -16.69 2.87 16.98
CA THR A 92 -15.81 3.22 15.85
C THR A 92 -14.46 2.53 15.93
N ARG A 93 -13.96 2.27 17.14
CA ARG A 93 -12.78 1.44 17.39
C ARG A 93 -13.06 0.01 16.96
N LYS A 94 -14.20 -0.56 17.34
CA LYS A 94 -14.60 -1.89 16.89
C LYS A 94 -14.79 -1.92 15.37
N GLU A 95 -15.37 -0.90 14.75
CA GLU A 95 -15.49 -0.83 13.29
C GLU A 95 -14.13 -0.70 12.60
N TYR A 96 -13.20 0.05 13.17
CA TYR A 96 -11.82 0.15 12.68
C TYR A 96 -11.07 -1.18 12.84
N ASP A 97 -11.19 -1.81 14.01
CA ASP A 97 -10.64 -3.12 14.31
C ASP A 97 -11.30 -4.18 13.43
N THR A 98 -12.61 -4.10 13.18
CA THR A 98 -13.37 -5.04 12.34
C THR A 98 -13.11 -4.81 10.87
N LYS A 99 -12.91 -3.57 10.40
CA LYS A 99 -12.47 -3.28 9.02
C LYS A 99 -11.00 -3.68 8.80
N GLY A 100 -10.16 -3.55 9.84
CA GLY A 100 -8.82 -4.12 9.88
C GLY A 100 -8.78 -5.64 10.07
N MET A 101 -9.83 -6.24 10.65
CA MET A 101 -10.03 -7.68 10.88
C MET A 101 -11.02 -8.35 9.89
N LEU A 102 -11.59 -7.65 8.91
CA LEU A 102 -12.67 -8.17 8.06
C LEU A 102 -12.19 -9.25 7.07
N HIS A 103 -11.00 -9.79 7.29
CA HIS A 103 -10.48 -10.98 6.64
C HIS A 103 -10.57 -12.27 7.46
N VAL A 104 -11.16 -12.28 8.66
CA VAL A 104 -11.20 -13.50 9.48
C VAL A 104 -12.54 -13.70 10.19
N TYR A 105 -13.55 -14.24 9.49
CA TYR A 105 -14.59 -15.11 10.05
C TYR A 105 -15.03 -16.12 8.97
N ASP A 106 -14.55 -17.36 9.01
CA ASP A 106 -15.03 -18.50 9.81
C ASP A 106 -16.30 -19.15 9.19
N TYR A 107 -16.10 -20.32 8.58
CA TYR A 107 -17.14 -21.17 7.99
C TYR A 107 -17.17 -22.48 8.76
N ASP A 108 -17.71 -22.45 9.97
CA ASP A 108 -18.17 -23.66 10.65
C ASP A 108 -19.32 -23.31 11.59
N LEU A 109 -20.55 -23.41 11.06
CA LEU A 109 -21.78 -23.92 11.70
C LEU A 109 -23.02 -23.37 10.97
N ILE A 110 -23.79 -24.25 10.29
CA ILE A 110 -25.28 -24.34 10.19
C ILE A 110 -25.64 -25.39 9.11
N PRO A 111 -26.75 -26.16 9.28
CA PRO A 111 -26.84 -27.57 8.90
C PRO A 111 -27.20 -27.85 7.44
N THR A 112 -26.90 -29.10 7.07
CA THR A 112 -27.28 -29.81 5.85
C THR A 112 -28.73 -29.56 5.43
N ASN A 113 -28.88 -29.01 4.22
CA ASN A 113 -30.07 -28.92 3.36
C ASN A 113 -30.51 -27.48 3.07
N PHE A 114 -29.71 -26.79 2.26
CA PHE A 114 -30.20 -25.70 1.42
C PHE A 114 -29.73 -25.95 -0.03
N GLU A 115 -30.47 -26.80 -0.75
CA GLU A 115 -30.35 -26.84 -2.21
C GLU A 115 -31.02 -25.59 -2.79
N MET A 116 -30.20 -24.72 -3.38
CA MET A 116 -30.36 -24.07 -4.70
C MET A 116 -29.77 -22.64 -4.67
N ALA A 117 -28.62 -22.43 -5.33
CA ALA A 117 -28.31 -21.20 -6.08
C ALA A 117 -26.97 -21.34 -6.86
N THR A 118 -27.09 -21.68 -8.14
CA THR A 118 -26.28 -21.18 -9.27
C THR A 118 -24.81 -20.81 -8.98
N THR A 119 -23.88 -21.71 -9.29
CA THR A 119 -22.48 -21.36 -9.52
C THR A 119 -22.40 -20.33 -10.65
N ILE A 120 -21.59 -19.27 -10.47
CA ILE A 120 -21.27 -18.35 -11.55
C ILE A 120 -20.72 -19.19 -12.72
N PRO A 121 -21.24 -19.03 -13.96
CA PRO A 121 -20.78 -19.82 -15.09
C PRO A 121 -19.26 -19.70 -15.28
N ASP A 122 -18.59 -20.81 -15.56
CA ASP A 122 -17.12 -20.83 -15.65
C ASP A 122 -16.56 -20.24 -16.96
N ASN A 123 -17.39 -20.03 -17.98
CA ASN A 123 -16.97 -19.55 -19.30
C ASN A 123 -17.71 -18.25 -19.65
N LEU A 124 -17.28 -17.16 -19.02
CA LEU A 124 -17.84 -15.83 -19.24
C LEU A 124 -17.06 -15.07 -20.31
N SER A 125 -17.71 -14.09 -20.94
CA SER A 125 -17.00 -13.15 -21.80
C SER A 125 -16.09 -12.23 -20.97
N ARG A 126 -15.13 -11.58 -21.65
CA ARG A 126 -14.24 -10.57 -21.05
C ARG A 126 -15.02 -9.49 -20.30
N ASP A 127 -16.04 -8.92 -20.94
CA ASP A 127 -16.90 -7.87 -20.36
C ASP A 127 -17.67 -8.37 -19.13
N GLN A 128 -18.09 -9.64 -19.13
CA GLN A 128 -18.76 -10.24 -17.98
C GLN A 128 -17.81 -10.42 -16.79
N TYR A 129 -16.54 -10.80 -17.03
CA TYR A 129 -15.54 -10.83 -15.96
C TYR A 129 -15.25 -9.44 -15.40
N VAL A 130 -15.15 -8.41 -16.26
CA VAL A 130 -15.01 -7.01 -15.80
C VAL A 130 -16.20 -6.59 -14.94
N TYR A 131 -17.42 -6.90 -15.37
CA TYR A 131 -18.64 -6.60 -14.60
C TYR A 131 -18.64 -7.28 -13.23
N LEU A 132 -18.27 -8.57 -13.17
CA LEU A 132 -18.18 -9.30 -11.90
C LEU A 132 -17.05 -8.78 -11.00
N ALA A 133 -15.90 -8.40 -11.56
CA ALA A 133 -14.82 -7.79 -10.80
C ALA A 133 -15.27 -6.47 -10.14
N LYS A 134 -16.00 -5.62 -10.86
CA LYS A 134 -16.59 -4.38 -10.30
C LYS A 134 -17.64 -4.66 -9.23
N LEU A 135 -18.47 -5.69 -9.40
CA LEU A 135 -19.42 -6.10 -8.36
C LEU A 135 -18.70 -6.61 -7.11
N ALA A 136 -17.64 -7.41 -7.29
CA ALA A 136 -16.84 -7.93 -6.19
C ALA A 136 -16.11 -6.80 -5.44
N GLU A 137 -15.59 -5.82 -6.16
CA GLU A 137 -15.01 -4.59 -5.59
C GLU A 137 -16.02 -3.82 -4.73
N GLN A 138 -17.22 -3.55 -5.25
CA GLN A 138 -18.29 -2.87 -4.49
C GLN A 138 -18.76 -3.65 -3.27
N ALA A 139 -18.63 -4.98 -3.31
CA ALA A 139 -18.95 -5.87 -2.21
C ALA A 139 -17.75 -6.13 -1.27
N GLU A 140 -16.59 -5.51 -1.54
CA GLU A 140 -15.33 -5.72 -0.82
C GLU A 140 -14.87 -7.19 -0.77
N ARG A 141 -15.27 -8.01 -1.76
CA ARG A 141 -14.90 -9.43 -1.89
C ARG A 141 -13.69 -9.60 -2.81
N TYR A 142 -12.53 -9.12 -2.37
CA TYR A 142 -11.34 -8.99 -3.21
C TYR A 142 -10.74 -10.33 -3.67
N GLU A 143 -10.90 -11.43 -2.93
CA GLU A 143 -10.48 -12.78 -3.37
C GLU A 143 -11.21 -13.21 -4.64
N GLU A 144 -12.53 -12.98 -4.70
CA GLU A 144 -13.32 -13.29 -5.89
C GLU A 144 -12.97 -12.35 -7.03
N MET A 145 -12.73 -11.07 -6.73
CA MET A 145 -12.25 -10.09 -7.71
C MET A 145 -10.94 -10.57 -8.36
N VAL A 146 -9.99 -11.07 -7.57
CA VAL A 146 -8.74 -11.68 -8.07
C VAL A 146 -9.05 -12.86 -9.00
N GLN A 147 -9.96 -13.76 -8.62
CA GLN A 147 -10.33 -14.91 -9.45
C GLN A 147 -10.95 -14.49 -10.79
N PHE A 148 -11.84 -13.49 -10.80
CA PHE A 148 -12.44 -12.99 -12.04
C PHE A 148 -11.38 -12.36 -12.95
N MET A 149 -10.48 -11.56 -12.39
CA MET A 149 -9.40 -10.94 -13.16
C MET A 149 -8.37 -11.95 -13.67
N GLN A 150 -8.07 -13.01 -12.90
CA GLN A 150 -7.25 -14.14 -13.38
C GLN A 150 -7.91 -14.84 -14.56
N LYS A 151 -9.20 -15.18 -14.47
CA LYS A 151 -9.95 -15.83 -15.56
C LYS A 151 -9.99 -14.94 -16.80
N LEU A 152 -10.12 -13.62 -16.65
CA LEU A 152 -10.06 -12.64 -17.75
C LEU A 152 -8.70 -12.68 -18.47
N VAL A 153 -7.59 -12.65 -17.71
CA VAL A 153 -6.22 -12.67 -18.27
C VAL A 153 -5.92 -14.01 -18.96
N LEU A 154 -6.33 -15.12 -18.35
CA LEU A 154 -6.03 -16.47 -18.84
C LEU A 154 -6.96 -16.92 -19.98
N GLY A 155 -8.18 -16.36 -20.07
CA GLY A 155 -9.15 -16.67 -21.11
C GLY A 155 -8.82 -16.10 -22.48
N SER A 156 -7.80 -15.25 -22.59
CA SER A 156 -7.38 -14.61 -23.84
C SER A 156 -6.14 -15.31 -24.42
N THR A 157 -6.29 -16.13 -25.46
CA THR A 157 -5.18 -16.77 -26.18
C THR A 157 -5.20 -16.43 -27.67
N PRO A 158 -4.19 -15.72 -28.23
CA PRO A 158 -2.98 -15.22 -27.55
C PRO A 158 -3.30 -14.14 -26.51
N ALA A 159 -2.39 -13.94 -25.56
CA ALA A 159 -2.54 -12.95 -24.50
C ALA A 159 -2.76 -11.55 -25.13
N ALA A 160 -3.91 -10.96 -24.82
CA ALA A 160 -4.23 -9.59 -25.22
C ALA A 160 -3.76 -8.61 -24.15
N GLU A 161 -3.30 -7.43 -24.56
CA GLU A 161 -3.01 -6.33 -23.64
C GLU A 161 -4.29 -5.94 -22.88
N LEU A 162 -4.17 -5.68 -21.58
CA LEU A 162 -5.29 -5.20 -20.79
C LEU A 162 -5.58 -3.73 -21.12
N THR A 163 -6.85 -3.34 -21.10
CA THR A 163 -7.21 -1.93 -21.08
C THR A 163 -6.72 -1.29 -19.79
N VAL A 164 -6.67 0.05 -19.75
CA VAL A 164 -6.30 0.81 -18.54
C VAL A 164 -7.22 0.44 -17.37
N GLU A 165 -8.52 0.32 -17.63
CA GLU A 165 -9.52 -0.07 -16.64
C GLU A 165 -9.28 -1.49 -16.10
N GLU A 166 -9.08 -2.47 -16.98
CA GLU A 166 -8.83 -3.86 -16.58
C GLU A 166 -7.52 -4.01 -15.80
N ARG A 167 -6.47 -3.30 -16.23
CA ARG A 167 -5.19 -3.25 -15.54
C ARG A 167 -5.35 -2.68 -14.13
N ASN A 168 -6.13 -1.62 -13.98
CA ASN A 168 -6.40 -1.01 -12.68
C ASN A 168 -7.20 -1.96 -11.77
N LEU A 169 -8.28 -2.56 -12.27
CA LEU A 169 -9.07 -3.56 -11.54
C LEU A 169 -8.21 -4.74 -11.05
N LEU A 170 -7.35 -5.27 -11.91
CA LEU A 170 -6.40 -6.34 -11.53
C LEU A 170 -5.52 -5.89 -10.36
N SER A 171 -4.98 -4.67 -10.45
CA SER A 171 -4.10 -4.15 -9.41
C SER A 171 -4.82 -3.88 -8.10
N VAL A 172 -6.04 -3.33 -8.14
CA VAL A 172 -6.87 -3.09 -6.95
C VAL A 172 -7.20 -4.41 -6.26
N ALA A 173 -7.62 -5.42 -7.01
CA ALA A 173 -7.95 -6.73 -6.49
C ALA A 173 -6.79 -7.33 -5.69
N TYR A 174 -5.63 -7.49 -6.32
CA TYR A 174 -4.46 -8.11 -5.67
C TYR A 174 -3.87 -7.24 -4.55
N LYS A 175 -3.96 -5.91 -4.66
CA LYS A 175 -3.49 -4.98 -3.62
C LYS A 175 -4.30 -5.13 -2.33
N ASN A 176 -5.62 -5.23 -2.42
CA ASN A 176 -6.46 -5.37 -1.23
C ASN A 176 -6.24 -6.72 -0.54
N VAL A 177 -6.21 -7.82 -1.30
CA VAL A 177 -5.91 -9.16 -0.75
C VAL A 177 -4.53 -9.18 -0.06
N ILE A 178 -3.47 -8.75 -0.76
CA ILE A 178 -2.11 -8.76 -0.18
C ILE A 178 -1.97 -7.75 0.97
N GLY A 179 -2.67 -6.62 0.91
CA GLY A 179 -2.65 -5.57 1.93
C GLY A 179 -3.21 -6.07 3.26
N SER A 180 -4.36 -6.75 3.22
CA SER A 180 -4.97 -7.39 4.39
C SER A 180 -4.04 -8.42 5.02
N LEU A 181 -3.50 -9.34 4.21
CA LEU A 181 -2.59 -10.38 4.69
C LEU A 181 -1.31 -9.79 5.30
N ARG A 182 -0.75 -8.74 4.70
CA ARG A 182 0.43 -8.03 5.25
C ARG A 182 0.12 -7.33 6.57
N ALA A 183 -1.08 -6.76 6.73
CA ALA A 183 -1.50 -6.16 8.00
C ALA A 183 -1.63 -7.23 9.09
N ALA A 184 -2.32 -8.34 8.79
CA ALA A 184 -2.43 -9.48 9.69
C ALA A 184 -1.05 -10.04 10.09
N TRP A 185 -0.14 -10.21 9.12
CA TRP A 185 1.22 -10.68 9.38
C TRP A 185 2.00 -9.76 10.32
N ARG A 186 1.90 -8.44 10.16
CA ARG A 186 2.56 -7.47 11.07
C ARG A 186 2.03 -7.56 12.49
N ILE A 187 0.70 -7.67 12.65
CA ILE A 187 0.04 -7.81 13.96
C ILE A 187 0.52 -9.09 14.65
N VAL A 188 0.45 -10.23 13.95
CA VAL A 188 0.85 -11.53 14.50
C VAL A 188 2.34 -11.56 14.83
N SER A 189 3.20 -11.01 13.96
CA SER A 189 4.64 -10.90 14.24
C SER A 189 4.94 -10.04 15.47
N SER A 190 4.17 -8.96 15.69
CA SER A 190 4.31 -8.14 16.89
C SER A 190 3.86 -8.89 18.16
N ILE A 191 2.81 -9.71 18.08
CA ILE A 191 2.36 -10.57 19.19
C ILE A 191 3.41 -11.65 19.51
N GLU A 192 4.01 -12.27 18.49
CA GLU A 192 5.09 -13.26 18.66
C GLU A 192 6.23 -12.68 19.50
N GLN A 193 6.72 -11.50 19.12
CA GLN A 193 7.81 -10.82 19.86
C GLN A 193 7.43 -10.52 21.32
N LYS A 194 6.17 -10.13 21.57
CA LYS A 194 5.67 -9.87 22.94
C LYS A 194 5.63 -11.15 23.77
N GLU A 195 5.14 -12.26 23.22
CA GLU A 195 5.07 -13.55 23.92
C GLU A 195 6.46 -14.17 24.14
N GLU A 196 7.39 -13.98 23.19
CA GLU A 196 8.80 -14.35 23.37
C GLU A 196 9.44 -13.56 24.52
N GLY A 197 9.19 -12.26 24.61
CA GLY A 197 9.65 -11.42 25.72
C GLY A 197 9.08 -11.83 27.08
N ARG A 198 7.85 -12.33 27.12
CA ARG A 198 7.19 -12.89 28.33
C ARG A 198 7.66 -14.30 28.67
N LYS A 199 8.46 -14.95 27.81
CA LYS A 199 8.93 -16.34 27.93
C LYS A 199 7.77 -17.35 28.00
N ASN A 200 6.68 -17.07 27.31
CA ASN A 200 5.52 -17.96 27.25
C ASN A 200 5.67 -18.96 26.09
N GLU A 201 6.48 -19.99 26.28
CA GLU A 201 6.89 -20.92 25.22
C GLU A 201 5.70 -21.60 24.53
N GLU A 202 4.62 -21.91 25.26
CA GLU A 202 3.42 -22.55 24.69
C GLU A 202 2.71 -21.63 23.70
N HIS A 203 2.48 -20.37 24.07
CA HIS A 203 1.85 -19.40 23.17
C HIS A 203 2.76 -19.03 21.98
N VAL A 204 4.08 -18.94 22.20
CA VAL A 204 5.03 -18.65 21.12
C VAL A 204 4.93 -19.69 20.00
N VAL A 205 4.78 -20.97 20.34
CA VAL A 205 4.61 -22.04 19.33
C VAL A 205 3.32 -21.83 18.52
N LEU A 206 2.19 -21.56 19.19
CA LEU A 206 0.90 -21.33 18.53
C LEU A 206 0.92 -20.11 17.60
N VAL A 207 1.53 -19.00 18.06
CA VAL A 207 1.64 -17.78 17.25
C VAL A 207 2.55 -18.00 16.04
N LYS A 208 3.64 -18.76 16.19
CA LYS A 208 4.54 -19.12 15.07
C LYS A 208 3.85 -19.96 14.00
N GLU A 209 3.04 -20.94 14.39
CA GLU A 209 2.24 -21.73 13.44
C GLU A 209 1.24 -20.85 12.69
N TYR A 210 0.53 -19.96 13.40
CA TYR A 210 -0.43 -19.07 12.77
C TYR A 210 0.24 -18.05 11.84
N ARG A 211 1.39 -17.48 12.23
CA ARG A 211 2.20 -16.62 11.34
C ARG A 211 2.61 -17.39 10.08
N SER A 212 3.08 -18.63 10.23
CA SER A 212 3.50 -19.46 9.10
C SER A 212 2.37 -19.73 8.11
N LYS A 213 1.12 -19.86 8.60
CA LYS A 213 -0.07 -19.96 7.74
C LYS A 213 -0.28 -18.68 6.92
N ILE A 214 -0.20 -17.51 7.55
CA ILE A 214 -0.33 -16.22 6.85
C ILE A 214 0.81 -16.04 5.82
N GLU A 215 2.02 -16.47 6.15
CA GLU A 215 3.17 -16.41 5.23
C GLU A 215 3.00 -17.33 4.01
N ALA A 216 2.35 -18.48 4.17
CA ALA A 216 1.98 -19.34 3.05
C ALA A 216 0.95 -18.65 2.16
N GLU A 217 -0.11 -18.07 2.74
CA GLU A 217 -1.13 -17.31 1.99
C GLU A 217 -0.52 -16.10 1.24
N LEU A 218 0.38 -15.34 1.88
CA LEU A 218 1.15 -14.27 1.25
C LEU A 218 1.98 -14.78 0.07
N SER A 219 2.65 -15.92 0.26
CA SER A 219 3.48 -16.53 -0.78
C SER A 219 2.65 -16.97 -1.99
N ASP A 220 1.48 -17.56 -1.75
CA ASP A 220 0.57 -18.03 -2.81
C ASP A 220 0.01 -16.86 -3.64
N VAL A 221 -0.42 -15.78 -2.97
CA VAL A 221 -0.90 -14.58 -3.66
C VAL A 221 0.22 -13.94 -4.50
N CYS A 222 1.44 -13.83 -3.95
CA CYS A 222 2.59 -13.32 -4.70
C CYS A 222 2.95 -14.20 -5.89
N ALA A 223 3.04 -15.52 -5.70
CA ALA A 223 3.35 -16.46 -6.78
C ALA A 223 2.31 -16.40 -7.91
N SER A 224 1.03 -16.24 -7.56
CA SER A 224 -0.06 -16.14 -8.52
C SER A 224 0.08 -14.93 -9.45
N ILE A 225 0.25 -13.72 -8.90
CA ILE A 225 0.40 -12.51 -9.73
C ILE A 225 1.73 -12.48 -10.47
N LEU A 226 2.83 -12.94 -9.85
CA LEU A 226 4.13 -12.99 -10.52
C LEU A 226 4.08 -13.91 -11.75
N THR A 227 3.40 -15.05 -11.65
CA THR A 227 3.18 -15.96 -12.79
C THR A 227 2.40 -15.27 -13.92
N LEU A 228 1.32 -14.55 -13.60
CA LEU A 228 0.55 -13.79 -14.59
C LEU A 228 1.38 -12.67 -15.24
N LEU A 229 2.17 -11.96 -14.45
CA LEU A 229 3.02 -10.87 -14.95
C LEU A 229 4.05 -11.42 -15.94
N GLU A 230 4.74 -12.50 -15.59
CA GLU A 230 5.81 -13.07 -16.43
C GLU A 230 5.29 -13.79 -17.66
N SER A 231 4.19 -14.54 -17.53
CA SER A 231 3.69 -15.40 -18.61
C SER A 231 2.77 -14.67 -19.58
N ASN A 232 2.09 -13.61 -19.13
CA ASN A 232 0.99 -12.99 -19.88
C ASN A 232 1.15 -11.47 -20.03
N LEU A 233 1.28 -10.73 -18.93
CA LEU A 233 1.08 -9.27 -18.93
C LEU A 233 2.31 -8.48 -19.41
N ILE A 234 3.50 -8.82 -18.94
CA ILE A 234 4.75 -8.18 -19.40
C ILE A 234 5.00 -8.50 -20.89
N PRO A 235 4.85 -9.75 -21.37
CA PRO A 235 5.01 -10.06 -22.79
C PRO A 235 3.99 -9.38 -23.72
N SER A 236 2.77 -9.10 -23.24
CA SER A 236 1.71 -8.47 -24.06
C SER A 236 1.77 -6.95 -24.06
N ALA A 237 2.45 -6.32 -23.11
CA ALA A 237 2.53 -4.87 -22.98
C ALA A 237 3.29 -4.22 -24.15
N THR A 238 2.61 -3.34 -24.88
CA THR A 238 3.22 -2.64 -26.02
C THR A 238 3.69 -1.23 -25.66
N ALA A 239 2.84 -0.48 -24.95
CA ALA A 239 3.12 0.87 -24.49
C ALA A 239 4.13 0.92 -23.34
N SER A 240 4.95 1.98 -23.30
CA SER A 240 5.93 2.18 -22.22
C SER A 240 5.26 2.30 -20.85
N GLU A 241 4.10 2.97 -20.76
CA GLU A 241 3.31 3.04 -19.54
C GLU A 241 2.91 1.65 -19.00
N SER A 242 2.35 0.78 -19.84
CA SER A 242 1.98 -0.60 -19.47
C SER A 242 3.18 -1.40 -19.00
N LYS A 243 4.32 -1.29 -19.70
CA LYS A 243 5.56 -1.99 -19.31
C LYS A 243 6.07 -1.54 -17.95
N VAL A 244 6.17 -0.22 -17.72
CA VAL A 244 6.60 0.32 -16.43
C VAL A 244 5.64 -0.09 -15.32
N PHE A 245 4.32 -0.05 -15.59
CA PHE A 245 3.31 -0.49 -14.64
C PHE A 245 3.51 -1.95 -14.20
N TYR A 246 3.63 -2.88 -15.15
CA TYR A 246 3.78 -4.30 -14.83
C TYR A 246 5.14 -4.65 -14.21
N LEU A 247 6.23 -4.00 -14.64
CA LEU A 247 7.55 -4.19 -14.03
C LEU A 247 7.61 -3.62 -12.61
N LYS A 248 6.98 -2.47 -12.37
CA LYS A 248 6.79 -1.92 -11.02
C LYS A 248 5.99 -2.89 -10.16
N MET A 249 4.87 -3.39 -10.66
CA MET A 249 4.03 -4.36 -9.94
C MET A 249 4.83 -5.63 -9.62
N LYS A 250 5.62 -6.16 -10.57
CA LYS A 250 6.54 -7.28 -10.33
C LYS A 250 7.49 -6.98 -9.17
N GLY A 251 8.14 -5.81 -9.18
CA GLY A 251 9.02 -5.37 -8.09
C GLY A 251 8.29 -5.26 -6.74
N ASP A 252 7.06 -4.74 -6.72
CA ASP A 252 6.22 -4.65 -5.53
C ASP A 252 5.93 -6.02 -4.90
N TYR A 253 5.58 -7.04 -5.70
CA TYR A 253 5.28 -8.38 -5.17
C TYR A 253 6.52 -9.15 -4.72
N TYR A 254 7.66 -8.99 -5.39
CA TYR A 254 8.93 -9.48 -4.84
C TYR A 254 9.33 -8.76 -3.55
N ARG A 255 9.02 -7.45 -3.45
CA ARG A 255 9.30 -6.69 -2.23
C ARG A 255 8.49 -7.23 -1.07
N TYR A 256 7.21 -7.55 -1.29
CA TYR A 256 6.36 -8.17 -0.28
C TYR A 256 6.91 -9.53 0.18
N LEU A 257 7.46 -10.34 -0.72
CA LEU A 257 8.17 -11.57 -0.33
C LEU A 257 9.40 -11.27 0.54
N ALA A 258 10.19 -10.25 0.18
CA ALA A 258 11.38 -9.88 0.93
C ALA A 258 11.10 -9.32 2.35
N GLU A 259 9.86 -8.94 2.66
CA GLU A 259 9.45 -8.46 3.99
C GLU A 259 9.43 -9.57 5.04
N PHE A 260 8.97 -10.78 4.68
CA PHE A 260 8.76 -11.87 5.65
C PHE A 260 9.66 -13.09 5.41
N LYS A 261 10.20 -13.27 4.19
CA LYS A 261 11.15 -14.34 3.92
C LYS A 261 12.46 -14.14 4.68
N VAL A 262 13.19 -15.24 4.88
CA VAL A 262 14.46 -15.27 5.63
C VAL A 262 15.57 -15.94 4.82
N GLY A 263 16.82 -15.71 5.23
CA GLY A 263 17.98 -16.38 4.62
C GLY A 263 18.13 -16.08 3.13
N ASP A 264 18.34 -17.13 2.33
CA ASP A 264 18.58 -16.98 0.89
C ASP A 264 17.31 -16.66 0.10
N GLU A 265 16.13 -17.07 0.57
CA GLU A 265 14.86 -16.68 -0.06
C GLU A 265 14.64 -15.15 0.01
N ARG A 266 14.98 -14.53 1.15
CA ARG A 266 14.92 -13.07 1.30
C ARG A 266 15.86 -12.36 0.34
N LYS A 267 17.09 -12.87 0.18
CA LYS A 267 18.09 -12.28 -0.72
C LYS A 267 17.63 -12.38 -2.17
N ALA A 268 17.15 -13.54 -2.59
CA ALA A 268 16.62 -13.75 -3.93
C ALA A 268 15.44 -12.79 -4.21
N ALA A 269 14.48 -12.68 -3.30
CA ALA A 269 13.37 -11.75 -3.43
C ALA A 269 13.84 -10.29 -3.54
N ALA A 270 14.82 -9.86 -2.73
CA ALA A 270 15.37 -8.51 -2.81
C ALA A 270 16.13 -8.25 -4.12
N GLU A 271 16.86 -9.25 -4.63
CA GLU A 271 17.53 -9.18 -5.95
C GLU A 271 16.50 -9.04 -7.08
N ASP A 272 15.44 -9.83 -7.07
CA ASP A 272 14.36 -9.77 -8.06
C ASP A 272 13.57 -8.44 -7.99
N THR A 273 13.34 -7.90 -6.79
CA THR A 273 12.80 -6.54 -6.60
C THR A 273 13.71 -5.51 -7.27
N MET A 274 15.01 -5.55 -7.00
CA MET A 274 15.99 -4.62 -7.55
C MET A 274 16.02 -4.68 -9.09
N LEU A 275 16.04 -5.88 -9.66
CA LEU A 275 16.04 -6.08 -11.12
C LEU A 275 14.77 -5.52 -11.76
N SER A 276 13.61 -5.81 -11.16
CA SER A 276 12.32 -5.36 -11.66
C SER A 276 12.16 -3.84 -11.61
N TYR A 277 12.50 -3.21 -10.49
CA TYR A 277 12.43 -1.75 -10.37
C TYR A 277 13.44 -1.02 -11.25
N LYS A 278 14.66 -1.55 -11.43
CA LYS A 278 15.64 -0.98 -12.37
C LYS A 278 15.13 -1.03 -13.80
N ALA A 279 14.62 -2.18 -14.24
CA ALA A 279 14.04 -2.31 -15.57
C ALA A 279 12.86 -1.34 -15.78
N ALA A 280 12.01 -1.17 -14.77
CA ALA A 280 10.93 -0.17 -14.81
C ALA A 280 11.48 1.27 -14.86
N GLN A 281 12.54 1.57 -14.10
CA GLN A 281 13.14 2.89 -13.99
C GLN A 281 13.79 3.32 -15.30
N ASP A 282 14.52 2.40 -15.96
CA ASP A 282 15.18 2.68 -17.23
C ASP A 282 14.17 3.09 -18.31
N ILE A 283 13.02 2.39 -18.38
CA ILE A 283 11.94 2.74 -19.32
C ILE A 283 11.25 4.05 -18.90
N ALA A 284 10.95 4.21 -17.60
CA ALA A 284 10.26 5.38 -17.09
C ALA A 284 11.06 6.68 -17.31
N MET A 285 12.37 6.65 -17.11
CA MET A 285 13.23 7.82 -17.32
C MET A 285 13.41 8.18 -18.79
N ALA A 286 13.31 7.19 -19.69
CA ALA A 286 13.42 7.41 -21.13
C ALA A 286 12.11 7.95 -21.74
N ASP A 287 10.97 7.41 -21.31
CA ASP A 287 9.72 7.56 -22.05
C ASP A 287 8.61 8.32 -21.29
N LEU A 288 8.74 8.52 -19.97
CA LEU A 288 7.71 9.18 -19.15
C LEU A 288 8.24 10.51 -18.55
N ALA A 289 7.39 11.55 -18.59
CA ALA A 289 7.71 12.84 -17.97
C ALA A 289 7.96 12.67 -16.45
N PRO A 290 8.83 13.49 -15.82
CA PRO A 290 9.07 13.47 -14.37
C PRO A 290 7.81 13.58 -13.51
N THR A 291 6.82 14.31 -14.00
CA THR A 291 5.50 14.48 -13.36
C THR A 291 4.55 13.31 -13.59
N HIS A 292 4.87 12.36 -14.48
CA HIS A 292 3.96 11.27 -14.81
C HIS A 292 3.67 10.38 -13.58
N PRO A 293 2.40 10.11 -13.22
CA PRO A 293 2.04 9.37 -12.01
C PRO A 293 2.73 8.00 -11.90
N ILE A 294 2.77 7.21 -12.98
CA ILE A 294 3.49 5.91 -13.01
C ILE A 294 4.98 6.05 -12.65
N ARG A 295 5.68 7.09 -13.13
CA ARG A 295 7.10 7.33 -12.84
C ARG A 295 7.28 7.76 -11.38
N LEU A 296 6.43 8.66 -10.88
CA LEU A 296 6.46 9.08 -9.48
C LEU A 296 6.16 7.94 -8.52
N GLY A 297 5.13 7.13 -8.81
CA GLY A 297 4.77 5.96 -8.02
C GLY A 297 5.85 4.88 -8.02
N LEU A 298 6.58 4.72 -9.13
CA LEU A 298 7.78 3.87 -9.18
C LEU A 298 8.88 4.42 -8.25
N ALA A 299 9.21 5.70 -8.35
CA ALA A 299 10.24 6.31 -7.51
C ALA A 299 9.91 6.19 -6.01
N LEU A 300 8.64 6.40 -5.66
CA LEU A 300 8.15 6.22 -4.29
C LEU A 300 8.34 4.78 -3.81
N ASN A 301 7.84 3.77 -4.53
CA ASN A 301 7.98 2.38 -4.09
C ASN A 301 9.45 1.90 -4.10
N PHE A 302 10.26 2.40 -5.04
CA PHE A 302 11.68 2.05 -5.10
C PHE A 302 12.47 2.70 -3.95
N SER A 303 12.14 3.93 -3.56
CA SER A 303 12.74 4.56 -2.37
C SER A 303 12.38 3.79 -1.09
N VAL A 304 11.12 3.36 -0.94
CA VAL A 304 10.67 2.51 0.18
C VAL A 304 11.44 1.19 0.22
N PHE A 305 11.71 0.57 -0.93
CA PHE A 305 12.54 -0.64 -1.00
C PHE A 305 13.97 -0.40 -0.49
N TYR A 306 14.61 0.68 -0.90
CA TYR A 306 15.94 1.04 -0.38
C TYR A 306 15.91 1.24 1.14
N TYR A 307 14.85 1.86 1.66
CA TYR A 307 14.71 2.12 3.09
C TYR A 307 14.43 0.84 3.88
N GLU A 308 13.32 0.15 3.59
CA GLU A 308 12.78 -0.92 4.44
C GLU A 308 13.45 -2.28 4.22
N ILE A 309 13.90 -2.59 2.99
CA ILE A 309 14.44 -3.91 2.67
C ILE A 309 15.97 -3.93 2.67
N LEU A 310 16.58 -2.91 2.06
CA LEU A 310 18.03 -2.82 1.92
C LEU A 310 18.71 -2.05 3.06
N ASN A 311 17.94 -1.37 3.92
CA ASN A 311 18.47 -0.52 5.00
C ASN A 311 19.49 0.52 4.49
N GLN A 312 19.24 1.09 3.31
CA GLN A 312 20.05 2.13 2.67
C GLN A 312 19.30 3.47 2.70
N SER A 313 19.18 4.06 3.90
CA SER A 313 18.45 5.30 4.16
C SER A 313 18.91 6.47 3.28
N ASP A 314 20.22 6.70 3.17
CA ASP A 314 20.78 7.77 2.34
C ASP A 314 20.32 7.68 0.88
N LYS A 315 20.32 6.45 0.34
CA LYS A 315 19.93 6.20 -1.04
C LYS A 315 18.42 6.33 -1.24
N ALA A 316 17.62 5.88 -0.27
CA ALA A 316 16.18 6.08 -0.26
C ALA A 316 15.81 7.57 -0.28
N CYS A 317 16.39 8.34 0.64
CA CYS A 317 16.17 9.78 0.73
C CYS A 317 16.65 10.53 -0.52
N SER A 318 17.83 10.19 -1.04
CA SER A 318 18.34 10.79 -2.28
C SER A 318 17.43 10.54 -3.46
N MET A 319 16.91 9.31 -3.60
CA MET A 319 16.00 8.94 -4.69
C MET A 319 14.65 9.65 -4.58
N ALA A 320 14.03 9.63 -3.41
CA ALA A 320 12.73 10.29 -3.18
C ALA A 320 12.84 11.80 -3.40
N LYS A 321 13.92 12.42 -2.92
CA LYS A 321 14.20 13.85 -3.10
C LYS A 321 14.40 14.21 -4.57
N GLN A 322 15.22 13.44 -5.30
CA GLN A 322 15.44 13.70 -6.72
C GLN A 322 14.13 13.63 -7.51
N ALA A 323 13.30 12.60 -7.30
CA ALA A 323 12.02 12.48 -7.98
C ALA A 323 11.07 13.64 -7.67
N PHE A 324 11.06 14.11 -6.42
CA PHE A 324 10.25 15.25 -5.99
C PHE A 324 10.72 16.56 -6.64
N GLU A 325 12.03 16.83 -6.65
CA GLU A 325 12.62 18.03 -7.26
C GLU A 325 12.41 18.06 -8.79
N GLU A 326 12.60 16.93 -9.47
CA GLU A 326 12.36 16.82 -10.92
C GLU A 326 10.89 17.08 -11.27
N ALA A 327 9.94 16.59 -10.46
CA ALA A 327 8.51 16.82 -10.71
C ALA A 327 8.08 18.26 -10.39
N ILE A 328 8.61 18.89 -9.34
CA ILE A 328 8.33 20.32 -9.06
C ILE A 328 8.73 21.19 -10.25
N ALA A 329 9.89 20.93 -10.85
CA ALA A 329 10.41 21.74 -11.95
C ALA A 329 9.50 21.78 -13.19
N GLU A 330 8.63 20.78 -13.36
CA GLU A 330 7.72 20.64 -14.50
C GLU A 330 6.24 20.66 -14.09
N LEU A 331 5.93 20.92 -12.80
CA LEU A 331 4.58 20.81 -12.27
C LEU A 331 3.59 21.80 -12.92
N ASP A 332 4.06 23.02 -13.19
CA ASP A 332 3.27 24.10 -13.84
C ASP A 332 2.85 23.76 -15.27
N THR A 333 3.41 22.70 -15.87
CA THR A 333 3.10 22.26 -17.24
C THR A 333 1.93 21.28 -17.31
N LEU A 334 1.47 20.77 -16.16
CA LEU A 334 0.40 19.78 -16.11
C LEU A 334 -0.99 20.38 -16.36
N GLY A 335 -1.82 19.60 -17.05
CA GLY A 335 -3.27 19.83 -17.06
C GLY A 335 -3.92 19.46 -15.73
N GLU A 336 -5.09 20.03 -15.46
CA GLU A 336 -5.85 19.89 -14.21
C GLU A 336 -6.10 18.42 -13.79
N GLU A 337 -6.37 17.54 -14.77
CA GLU A 337 -6.61 16.11 -14.52
C GLU A 337 -5.37 15.36 -13.99
N SER A 338 -4.19 15.59 -14.58
CA SER A 338 -2.95 14.93 -14.17
C SER A 338 -2.28 15.59 -12.97
N TYR A 339 -2.65 16.84 -12.67
CA TYR A 339 -2.09 17.61 -11.56
C TYR A 339 -2.44 16.97 -10.21
N LYS A 340 -3.69 16.55 -10.03
CA LYS A 340 -4.16 15.94 -8.78
C LYS A 340 -3.46 14.62 -8.45
N ASP A 341 -3.29 13.76 -9.46
CA ASP A 341 -2.61 12.46 -9.28
C ASP A 341 -1.12 12.66 -8.96
N SER A 342 -0.47 13.57 -9.67
CA SER A 342 0.96 13.82 -9.50
C SER A 342 1.24 14.45 -8.13
N THR A 343 0.44 15.44 -7.73
CA THR A 343 0.61 16.16 -6.45
C THR A 343 0.39 15.26 -5.24
N LEU A 344 -0.58 14.33 -5.28
CA LEU A 344 -0.77 13.41 -4.16
C LEU A 344 0.40 12.43 -3.98
N ILE A 345 1.03 11.98 -5.07
CA ILE A 345 2.21 11.10 -4.97
C ILE A 345 3.43 11.88 -4.47
N MET A 346 3.59 13.11 -4.93
CA MET A 346 4.62 14.02 -4.44
C MET A 346 4.45 14.29 -2.94
N GLN A 347 3.21 14.43 -2.46
CA GLN A 347 2.90 14.54 -1.04
C GLN A 347 3.37 13.30 -0.27
N LEU A 348 3.11 12.09 -0.78
CA LEU A 348 3.58 10.85 -0.14
C LEU A 348 5.12 10.71 -0.14
N LEU A 349 5.79 11.14 -1.22
CA LEU A 349 7.26 11.24 -1.26
C LEU A 349 7.78 12.20 -0.18
N ARG A 350 7.16 13.36 -0.01
CA ARG A 350 7.49 14.33 1.05
C ARG A 350 7.27 13.76 2.45
N ASP A 351 6.17 13.06 2.66
CA ASP A 351 5.84 12.50 3.97
C ASP A 351 6.85 11.42 4.37
N ASN A 352 7.24 10.55 3.43
CA ASN A 352 8.33 9.60 3.63
C ASN A 352 9.67 10.29 3.91
N LEU A 353 10.05 11.31 3.15
CA LEU A 353 11.28 12.06 3.40
C LEU A 353 11.31 12.68 4.80
N THR A 354 10.18 13.22 5.24
CA THR A 354 10.04 13.81 6.58
C THR A 354 10.23 12.76 7.66
N LEU A 355 9.59 11.60 7.52
CA LEU A 355 9.71 10.47 8.45
C LEU A 355 11.15 9.95 8.51
N TRP A 356 11.77 9.68 7.36
CA TRP A 356 13.10 9.09 7.29
C TRP A 356 14.20 10.04 7.77
N THR A 357 14.03 11.35 7.57
CA THR A 357 15.00 12.33 8.06
C THR A 357 14.92 12.49 9.58
N SER A 358 13.73 12.36 10.18
CA SER A 358 13.60 12.34 11.64
C SER A 358 14.21 11.08 12.26
N ASP A 359 14.02 9.91 11.64
CA ASP A 359 14.58 8.65 12.14
C ASP A 359 16.12 8.68 12.17
N VAL A 360 16.76 9.28 11.18
CA VAL A 360 18.23 9.44 11.13
C VAL A 360 18.72 10.38 12.22
N GLN A 361 17.99 11.45 12.53
CA GLN A 361 18.35 12.39 13.59
C GLN A 361 18.26 11.72 14.97
N ASP A 362 17.21 10.93 15.22
CA ASP A 362 17.04 10.19 16.47
C ASP A 362 18.12 9.11 16.67
N GLN A 363 18.61 8.47 15.59
CA GLN A 363 19.74 7.52 15.64
C GLN A 363 21.09 8.18 15.93
N LEU A 364 21.27 9.46 15.57
CA LEU A 364 22.50 10.21 15.84
C LEU A 364 22.52 10.80 17.26
N ASP A 365 21.34 10.97 17.87
CA ASP A 365 21.16 11.56 19.19
C ASP A 365 21.06 10.51 20.33
N GLU A 366 21.16 9.20 20.03
CA GLU A 366 21.35 8.15 21.04
C GLU A 366 22.81 8.11 21.56
N PRO A 367 23.04 8.24 22.89
CA PRO A 367 24.38 8.40 23.49
C PRO A 367 25.24 7.13 23.60
#